data_AF-A0A238LD29-F1
#
_entry.id   AF-A0A238LD29-F1
#
_cell.length_a   1.000
_cell.length_b   1.000
_cell.length_c   1.000
_cell.angle_alpha   90.00
_cell.angle_beta   90.00
_cell.angle_gamma   90.00
#
_symmetry.space_group_name_H-M   'P 1'
#
loop_
_entity.id
_entity.type
_entity.pdbx_description
1 polymer ?
#
loop_
_entity_poly.entity_id
_entity_poly.type
_entity_poly.pdbx_seq_one_letter_code
_entity_poly.pdbx_strand_id
1 'polypeptide(L)'
;MVTYVNRKCGNCGTSLTGGYTQSYNAIGEPYIQCRKCQSYNDHSDACTEWELMSGVRKTFFVLHMSLNAVMLSAALTFVMFLPLMDYIRETWQLVPLGALALLICGGYRILQFQRLTSRSNARMAKPSYREKLRRLGYLDSPKGAAMAPEGDFRGFPTQQSKRQAAR
;
A
#
# COMPACT_ATOMS: atom_id res chain seq x y z
N MET A 1 -3.84 -3.05 15.12
CA MET A 1 -5.28 -2.68 15.08
C MET A 1 -5.67 -2.47 13.63
N VAL A 2 -6.69 -3.17 13.13
CA VAL A 2 -7.17 -2.97 11.76
C VAL A 2 -7.99 -1.68 11.74
N THR A 3 -7.52 -0.66 11.02
CA THR A 3 -8.22 0.62 10.88
C THR A 3 -9.04 0.62 9.60
N TYR A 4 -10.34 0.82 9.73
CA TYR A 4 -11.25 1.00 8.61
C TYR A 4 -11.47 2.50 8.36
N VAL A 5 -11.32 2.92 7.12
CA VAL A 5 -11.44 4.31 6.70
C VAL A 5 -12.45 4.44 5.57
N ASN A 6 -13.43 5.33 5.73
CA ASN A 6 -14.32 5.73 4.65
C ASN A 6 -13.77 7.02 4.03
N ARG A 7 -13.08 6.89 2.88
CA ARG A 7 -12.51 8.04 2.18
C ARG A 7 -13.63 8.75 1.42
N LYS A 8 -13.91 9.99 1.80
CA LYS A 8 -14.87 10.86 1.12
C LYS A 8 -14.17 11.74 0.11
N CYS A 9 -14.82 12.02 -1.01
CA CYS A 9 -14.38 13.01 -1.96
C CYS A 9 -14.35 14.38 -1.29
N GLY A 10 -13.23 15.10 -1.41
CA GLY A 10 -13.10 16.44 -0.87
C GLY A 10 -14.09 17.44 -1.48
N ASN A 11 -14.41 17.27 -2.77
CA ASN A 11 -15.29 18.20 -3.47
C ASN A 11 -16.79 17.92 -3.23
N CYS A 12 -17.23 16.67 -3.39
CA CYS A 12 -18.67 16.32 -3.36
C CYS A 12 -19.11 15.48 -2.14
N GLY A 13 -18.20 15.15 -1.22
CA GLY A 13 -18.50 14.38 0.00
C GLY A 13 -18.90 12.92 -0.21
N THR A 14 -18.99 12.46 -1.45
CA THR A 14 -19.39 11.08 -1.80
C THR A 14 -18.27 10.10 -1.45
N SER A 15 -18.59 8.88 -1.00
CA SER A 15 -17.58 7.84 -0.71
C SER A 15 -16.83 7.44 -1.98
N LEU A 16 -15.50 7.48 -1.94
CA LEU A 16 -14.62 7.09 -3.04
C LEU A 16 -14.50 5.56 -3.16
N THR A 17 -14.63 4.86 -2.04
CA THR A 17 -14.45 3.41 -1.92
C THR A 17 -15.77 2.65 -1.76
N GLY A 18 -16.92 3.34 -1.85
CA GLY A 18 -18.24 2.73 -1.69
C GLY A 18 -18.58 2.32 -0.25
N GLY A 19 -17.78 2.75 0.74
CA GLY A 19 -17.94 2.38 2.14
C GLY A 19 -16.62 2.41 2.91
N TYR A 20 -16.63 1.78 4.09
CA TYR A 20 -15.44 1.60 4.92
C TYR A 20 -14.55 0.52 4.30
N THR A 21 -13.32 0.90 3.97
CA THR A 21 -12.30 -0.05 3.53
C THR A 21 -11.17 -0.13 4.54
N GLN A 22 -10.56 -1.31 4.65
CA GLN A 22 -9.38 -1.47 5.48
C GLN A 22 -8.25 -0.57 4.95
N SER A 23 -7.55 0.13 5.84
CA SER A 23 -6.35 0.84 5.45
C SER A 23 -5.29 -0.17 5.04
N TYR A 24 -4.81 -0.07 3.80
CA TYR A 24 -3.75 -0.90 3.28
C TYR A 24 -2.59 -0.04 2.82
N ASN A 25 -1.42 -0.65 2.74
CA ASN A 25 -0.25 -0.07 2.10
C ASN A 25 -0.03 -0.83 0.78
N ALA A 26 -0.10 -0.14 -0.36
CA ALA A 26 0.02 -0.73 -1.68
C ALA A 26 0.88 0.10 -2.63
N ILE A 27 1.37 -0.56 -3.69
CA ILE A 27 2.10 0.06 -4.78
C ILE A 27 1.11 0.31 -5.93
N GLY A 28 0.90 1.57 -6.29
CA GLY A 28 -0.13 1.95 -7.28
C GLY A 28 -0.29 3.45 -7.46
N GLU A 29 -1.33 3.84 -8.19
CA GLU A 29 -1.61 5.25 -8.44
C GLU A 29 -1.92 5.98 -7.11
N PRO A 30 -1.32 7.16 -6.87
CA PRO A 30 -1.48 7.88 -5.61
C PRO A 30 -2.76 8.73 -5.54
N TYR A 31 -3.66 8.61 -6.51
CA TYR A 31 -4.89 9.38 -6.57
C TYR A 31 -6.07 8.49 -6.94
N ILE A 32 -7.27 8.90 -6.54
CA ILE A 32 -8.54 8.26 -6.92
C ILE A 32 -9.43 9.32 -7.56
N GLN A 33 -9.97 9.01 -8.74
CA GLN A 33 -10.96 9.87 -9.41
C GLN A 33 -12.37 9.58 -8.86
N CYS A 34 -13.07 10.64 -8.45
CA CYS A 34 -14.45 10.51 -7.98
C CYS A 34 -15.39 10.22 -9.16
N ARG A 35 -16.18 9.14 -9.08
CA ARG A 35 -17.16 8.80 -10.13
C ARG A 35 -18.26 9.85 -10.32
N LYS A 36 -18.64 10.56 -9.25
CA LYS A 36 -19.75 11.54 -9.28
C LYS A 36 -19.34 12.90 -9.86
N CYS A 37 -18.23 13.46 -9.38
CA CYS A 37 -17.80 14.82 -9.73
C CYS A 37 -16.50 14.88 -10.55
N GLN A 38 -15.93 13.73 -10.90
CA GLN A 38 -14.71 13.59 -11.70
C GLN A 38 -13.46 14.25 -11.11
N SER A 39 -13.51 14.75 -9.87
CA SER A 39 -12.37 15.34 -9.19
C SER A 39 -11.35 14.28 -8.75
N TYR A 40 -10.08 14.63 -8.79
CA TYR A 40 -8.99 13.81 -8.29
C TYR A 40 -8.82 14.02 -6.78
N ASN A 41 -8.76 12.93 -6.02
CA ASN A 41 -8.57 12.95 -4.58
C ASN A 41 -7.27 12.24 -4.24
N ASP A 42 -6.56 12.77 -3.23
CA ASP A 42 -5.29 12.21 -2.78
C ASP A 42 -5.51 10.87 -2.07
N HIS A 43 -4.69 9.89 -2.44
CA HIS A 43 -4.67 8.55 -1.89
C HIS A 43 -3.23 8.08 -1.58
N SER A 44 -2.27 9.01 -1.59
CA SER A 44 -0.84 8.73 -1.41
C SER A 44 -0.55 8.01 -0.09
N ASP A 45 -1.21 8.35 1.01
CA ASP A 45 -1.00 7.69 2.32
C ASP A 45 -1.14 6.16 2.28
N ALA A 46 -2.05 5.64 1.45
CA ALA A 46 -2.34 4.21 1.34
C ALA A 46 -1.71 3.57 0.10
N CYS A 47 -1.72 4.27 -1.03
CA CYS A 47 -1.26 3.76 -2.31
C CYS A 47 -0.30 4.76 -2.94
N THR A 48 0.91 4.36 -3.32
CA THR A 48 1.86 5.26 -3.99
C THR A 48 2.75 4.48 -4.93
N GLU A 49 3.25 5.15 -5.97
CA GLU A 49 4.23 4.53 -6.86
C GLU A 49 5.53 4.23 -6.13
N TRP A 50 6.18 3.13 -6.50
CA TRP A 50 7.38 2.66 -5.81
C TRP A 50 8.50 3.70 -5.83
N GLU A 51 8.68 4.41 -6.94
CA GLU A 51 9.70 5.47 -7.06
C GLU A 51 9.44 6.64 -6.08
N LEU A 52 8.16 6.97 -5.85
CA LEU A 52 7.74 8.12 -5.03
C LEU A 52 7.67 7.81 -3.54
N MET A 53 7.62 6.54 -3.14
CA MET A 53 7.58 6.16 -1.72
C MET A 53 8.83 6.64 -0.96
N SER A 54 8.62 7.08 0.28
CA SER A 54 9.72 7.40 1.20
C SER A 54 10.53 6.13 1.55
N GLY A 55 11.82 6.30 1.85
CA GLY A 55 12.70 5.17 2.21
C GLY A 55 12.16 4.38 3.40
N VAL A 56 11.70 5.08 4.45
CA VAL A 56 11.08 4.47 5.63
C VAL A 56 9.86 3.62 5.25
N ARG A 57 8.99 4.13 4.37
CA ARG A 57 7.80 3.40 3.91
C ARG A 57 8.17 2.17 3.08
N LYS A 58 9.22 2.25 2.25
CA LYS A 58 9.76 1.09 1.51
C LYS A 58 10.25 0.01 2.46
N THR A 59 11.04 0.36 3.47
CA THR A 59 11.55 -0.58 4.48
C THR A 59 10.41 -1.25 5.22
N PHE A 60 9.42 -0.48 5.68
CA PHE A 60 8.26 -1.04 6.37
C PHE A 60 7.42 -1.96 5.47
N PHE A 61 7.26 -1.59 4.20
CA PHE A 61 6.55 -2.42 3.22
C PHE A 61 7.24 -3.77 3.00
N VAL A 62 8.56 -3.76 2.80
CA VAL A 62 9.36 -4.99 2.63
C VAL A 62 9.30 -5.84 3.89
N LEU A 63 9.49 -5.25 5.07
CA LEU A 63 9.42 -5.95 6.35
C LEU A 63 8.05 -6.60 6.56
N HIS A 64 6.96 -5.88 6.27
CA HIS A 64 5.61 -6.42 6.37
C HIS A 64 5.38 -7.58 5.38
N MET A 65 5.89 -7.49 4.15
CA MET A 65 5.83 -8.58 3.18
C MET A 65 6.62 -9.81 3.64
N SER A 66 7.84 -9.61 4.15
CA SER A 66 8.69 -10.70 4.65
C SER A 66 8.07 -11.38 5.87
N LEU A 67 7.54 -10.61 6.83
CA LEU A 67 6.88 -11.17 8.01
C LEU A 67 5.62 -11.96 7.62
N ASN A 68 4.84 -11.47 6.65
CA ASN A 68 3.72 -12.23 6.10
C ASN A 68 4.17 -13.51 5.40
N ALA A 69 5.31 -13.51 4.71
CA ALA A 69 5.86 -14.73 4.09
C ALA A 69 6.22 -15.77 5.15
N VAL A 70 6.87 -15.34 6.25
CA VAL A 70 7.23 -16.21 7.38
C VAL A 70 5.98 -16.78 8.04
N MET A 71 4.99 -15.94 8.38
CA MET A 71 3.74 -16.41 9.00
C MET A 71 2.98 -17.38 8.10
N LEU A 72 2.87 -17.08 6.80
CA LEU A 72 2.22 -17.96 5.83
C LEU A 72 2.99 -19.28 5.68
N SER A 73 4.32 -19.24 5.69
CA SER A 73 5.15 -20.44 5.63
C SER A 73 4.98 -21.32 6.87
N ALA A 74 4.86 -20.75 8.06
CA ALA A 74 4.59 -21.50 9.28
C ALA A 74 3.22 -22.20 9.20
N ALA A 75 2.19 -21.48 8.74
CA ALA A 75 0.87 -22.06 8.52
C ALA A 75 0.88 -23.18 7.48
N LEU A 76 1.58 -22.97 6.35
CA LEU A 76 1.71 -23.98 5.31
C LEU A 76 2.51 -25.21 5.78
N THR A 77 3.54 -25.00 6.59
CA THR A 77 4.32 -26.07 7.23
C THR A 77 3.42 -26.93 8.11
N PHE A 78 2.55 -26.30 8.91
CA PHE A 78 1.59 -27.01 9.75
C PHE A 78 0.60 -27.83 8.90
N VAL A 79 0.06 -27.25 7.82
CA VAL A 79 -0.85 -27.97 6.91
C VAL A 79 -0.16 -29.17 6.24
N MET A 80 1.10 -29.02 5.82
CA MET A 80 1.88 -30.12 5.24
C MET A 80 2.30 -31.18 6.28
N PHE A 81 2.46 -30.79 7.54
CA PHE A 81 2.78 -31.71 8.63
C PHE A 81 1.64 -32.67 8.94
N LEU A 82 0.38 -32.22 8.94
CA LEU A 82 -0.79 -33.03 9.30
C LEU A 82 -0.84 -34.43 8.62
N PRO A 83 -0.68 -34.57 7.28
CA PRO A 83 -0.68 -35.89 6.64
C PRO A 83 0.60 -36.71 6.87
N LEU A 84 1.68 -36.09 7.34
CA LEU A 84 2.99 -36.71 7.55
C LEU A 84 3.27 -37.01 9.03
N MET A 85 2.34 -36.68 9.92
CA MET A 85 2.53 -36.72 11.36
C MET A 85 2.98 -38.10 11.86
N ASP A 86 2.42 -39.18 11.30
CA ASP A 86 2.76 -40.57 11.70
C ASP A 86 4.17 -41.00 11.25
N TYR A 87 4.74 -40.32 10.25
CA TYR A 87 6.07 -40.60 9.71
C TYR A 87 7.17 -39.75 10.35
N ILE A 88 6.80 -38.67 11.03
CA ILE A 88 7.72 -37.74 11.66
C ILE A 88 7.95 -38.17 13.11
N ARG A 89 9.16 -38.63 13.39
CA ARG A 89 9.58 -39.12 14.71
C ARG A 89 10.52 -38.16 15.42
N GLU A 90 11.28 -37.37 14.66
CA GLU A 90 12.26 -36.43 15.21
C GLU A 90 11.98 -35.00 14.73
N THR A 91 12.23 -34.03 15.61
CA THR A 91 11.93 -32.62 15.36
C THR A 91 12.73 -32.02 14.21
N TRP A 92 13.93 -32.52 13.92
CA TRP A 92 14.73 -32.04 12.79
C TRP A 92 14.09 -32.39 11.43
N GLN A 93 13.20 -33.39 11.37
CA GLN A 93 12.48 -33.75 10.15
C GLN A 93 11.45 -32.69 9.74
N LEU A 94 11.11 -31.74 10.63
CA LEU A 94 10.27 -30.58 10.31
C LEU A 94 11.04 -29.47 9.57
N VAL A 95 12.36 -29.43 9.69
CA VAL A 95 13.22 -28.43 9.03
C VAL A 95 13.05 -28.43 7.51
N PRO A 96 13.12 -29.57 6.78
CA PRO A 96 12.91 -29.58 5.34
C PRO A 96 11.50 -29.15 4.93
N LEU A 97 10.47 -29.51 5.72
CA LEU A 97 9.09 -29.04 5.51
C LEU A 97 8.97 -27.52 5.64
N GLY A 98 9.58 -26.95 6.69
CA GLY A 98 9.62 -25.51 6.92
C GLY A 98 10.37 -24.77 5.82
N ALA A 99 11.52 -25.30 5.38
CA ALA A 99 12.30 -24.74 4.29
C ALA A 99 11.51 -24.76 2.97
N LEU A 100 10.83 -25.86 2.65
CA LEU A 100 9.98 -25.97 1.46
C LEU A 100 8.82 -24.97 1.52
N ALA A 101 8.13 -24.86 2.65
CA ALA A 101 7.04 -23.90 2.84
C ALA A 101 7.52 -22.45 2.66
N LEU A 102 8.69 -22.12 3.21
CA LEU A 102 9.29 -20.80 3.10
C LEU A 102 9.70 -20.49 1.65
N LEU A 103 10.25 -21.47 0.92
CA LEU A 103 10.56 -21.32 -0.51
C LEU A 103 9.30 -21.03 -1.34
N ILE A 104 8.21 -21.74 -1.09
CA ILE A 104 6.93 -21.54 -1.80
C ILE A 104 6.34 -20.16 -1.45
N CYS A 105 6.14 -19.87 -0.17
CA CYS A 105 5.51 -18.62 0.26
C CYS A 105 6.39 -17.40 0.00
N GLY A 106 7.69 -17.50 0.27
CA GLY A 106 8.68 -16.46 0.02
C GLY A 106 8.84 -16.20 -1.48
N GLY A 107 8.98 -17.25 -2.28
CA GLY A 107 9.03 -17.14 -3.74
C GLY A 107 7.79 -16.46 -4.32
N TYR A 108 6.60 -16.86 -3.86
CA TYR A 108 5.35 -16.20 -4.24
C TYR A 108 5.35 -14.70 -3.91
N ARG A 109 5.79 -14.31 -2.71
CA ARG A 109 5.85 -12.89 -2.29
C ARG A 109 6.87 -12.10 -3.08
N ILE A 110 8.03 -12.66 -3.40
CA ILE A 110 9.04 -12.03 -4.25
C ILE A 110 8.47 -11.77 -5.65
N LEU A 111 7.82 -12.78 -6.26
CA LEU A 111 7.18 -12.62 -7.56
C LEU A 111 6.06 -11.57 -7.53
N GLN A 112 5.25 -11.57 -6.47
CA GLN A 112 4.21 -10.56 -6.27
C GLN A 112 4.82 -9.15 -6.19
N PHE A 113 5.89 -8.99 -5.42
CA PHE A 113 6.61 -7.72 -5.29
C PHE A 113 7.17 -7.25 -6.64
N GLN A 114 7.89 -8.12 -7.35
CA GLN A 114 8.43 -7.82 -8.68
C GLN A 114 7.34 -7.39 -9.67
N ARG A 115 6.19 -8.06 -9.66
CA ARG A 115 5.04 -7.69 -10.51
C ARG A 115 4.46 -6.32 -10.16
N LEU A 116 4.40 -5.97 -8.87
CA LEU A 116 3.90 -4.67 -8.43
C LEU A 116 4.88 -3.56 -8.79
N THR A 117 6.17 -3.76 -8.56
CA THR A 117 7.21 -2.79 -8.91
C THR A 117 7.35 -2.63 -10.42
N SER A 118 7.28 -3.71 -11.21
CA SER A 118 7.35 -3.61 -12.67
C SER A 118 6.16 -2.85 -13.26
N ARG A 119 4.95 -3.07 -12.75
CA ARG A 119 3.75 -2.29 -13.13
C ARG A 119 3.87 -0.83 -12.72
N SER A 120 4.45 -0.55 -11.55
CA SER A 120 4.74 0.81 -11.09
C SER A 120 5.70 1.52 -12.02
N ASN A 121 6.83 0.88 -12.32
CA ASN A 121 7.84 1.40 -13.24
C ASN A 121 7.25 1.60 -14.64
N ALA A 122 6.41 0.68 -15.13
CA ALA A 122 5.75 0.81 -16.43
C ALA A 122 4.77 1.99 -16.49
N ARG A 123 4.10 2.35 -15.38
CA ARG A 123 3.29 3.58 -15.30
C ARG A 123 4.18 4.81 -15.26
N MET A 124 5.22 4.80 -14.42
CA MET A 124 6.17 5.90 -14.28
C MET A 124 6.99 6.16 -15.55
N ALA A 125 7.20 5.16 -16.40
CA ALA A 125 7.85 5.32 -17.70
C ALA A 125 7.03 6.14 -18.70
N LYS A 126 5.71 6.27 -18.51
CA LYS A 126 4.84 7.02 -19.42
C LYS A 126 4.99 8.53 -19.15
N PRO A 127 5.41 9.35 -20.14
CA PRO A 127 5.60 10.79 -19.94
C PRO A 127 4.28 11.50 -19.61
N SER A 128 3.17 11.09 -20.21
CA SER A 128 1.83 11.64 -19.92
C SER A 128 1.38 11.37 -18.48
N TYR A 129 1.76 10.23 -17.91
CA TYR A 129 1.47 9.89 -16.52
C TYR A 129 2.31 10.72 -15.54
N ARG A 130 3.61 10.87 -15.83
CA ARG A 130 4.49 11.75 -15.05
C ARG A 130 4.02 13.20 -15.08
N GLU A 131 3.62 13.70 -16.25
CA GLU A 131 3.08 15.05 -16.37
C GLU A 131 1.79 15.22 -15.54
N LYS A 132 0.91 14.22 -15.56
CA LYS A 132 -0.28 14.20 -14.69
C LYS A 132 0.09 14.23 -13.20
N LEU A 133 1.10 13.47 -12.78
CA LEU A 133 1.58 13.45 -11.41
C LEU A 133 2.24 14.78 -10.98
N ARG A 134 2.97 15.45 -11.87
CA ARG A 134 3.50 16.81 -11.65
C ARG A 134 2.39 17.83 -11.42
N ARG A 135 1.39 17.85 -12.31
CA ARG A 135 0.21 18.73 -12.18
C ARG A 135 -0.57 18.51 -10.88
N LEU A 136 -0.52 17.31 -10.34
CA LEU A 136 -1.13 16.97 -9.06
C LEU A 136 -0.20 17.18 -7.85
N GLY A 137 1.04 17.65 -8.06
CA GLY A 137 1.99 17.99 -7.00
C GLY A 137 2.81 16.83 -6.43
N TYR A 138 2.74 15.62 -7.02
CA TYR A 138 3.41 14.44 -6.46
C TYR A 138 4.89 14.31 -6.84
N LEU A 139 5.34 14.96 -7.92
CA LEU A 139 6.71 14.83 -8.45
C LEU A 139 7.61 16.03 -8.13
N ASP A 140 7.05 17.24 -7.98
CA ASP A 140 7.81 18.49 -7.87
C ASP A 140 7.95 19.00 -6.43
N SER A 141 7.56 18.20 -5.42
CA SER A 141 7.77 18.58 -4.02
C SER A 141 9.11 18.03 -3.53
N PRO A 142 10.14 18.88 -3.33
CA PRO A 142 11.33 18.46 -2.62
C PRO A 142 10.88 18.08 -1.20
N LYS A 143 11.23 16.86 -0.76
CA LYS A 143 11.00 16.44 0.62
C LYS A 143 11.55 17.50 1.58
N GLY A 144 10.66 18.21 2.28
CA GLY A 144 11.03 19.08 3.41
C GLY A 144 10.76 20.58 3.23
N ALA A 145 9.55 20.97 2.83
CA ALA A 145 9.06 22.31 3.12
C ALA A 145 7.80 22.21 3.96
N ALA A 146 7.91 22.66 5.21
CA ALA A 146 6.78 23.25 5.88
C ALA A 146 6.20 24.40 5.03
N MET A 147 4.98 24.81 5.40
CA MET A 147 4.25 26.01 4.96
C MET A 147 3.40 25.86 3.70
N ALA A 148 2.06 26.00 3.77
CA ALA A 148 1.20 27.10 4.27
C ALA A 148 0.64 27.91 3.07
N PRO A 149 -0.49 28.61 3.24
CA PRO A 149 -1.52 28.77 2.22
C PRO A 149 -1.32 30.01 1.33
N GLU A 150 -2.28 30.18 0.42
CA GLU A 150 -2.56 31.32 -0.47
C GLU A 150 -1.91 31.27 -1.86
N GLY A 151 -2.78 31.05 -2.85
CA GLY A 151 -2.45 31.08 -4.26
C GLY A 151 -3.40 30.26 -5.13
N ASP A 152 -4.71 30.47 -4.97
CA ASP A 152 -5.76 30.17 -5.95
C ASP A 152 -5.68 28.82 -6.71
N PHE A 153 -5.79 27.72 -5.97
CA PHE A 153 -6.21 26.43 -6.53
C PHE A 153 -7.36 25.91 -5.67
N ARG A 154 -8.52 25.69 -6.31
CA ARG A 154 -9.75 25.20 -5.65
C ARG A 154 -9.41 23.95 -4.82
N GLY A 155 -9.47 24.14 -3.51
CA GLY A 155 -8.73 23.37 -2.54
C GLY A 155 -9.12 21.89 -2.45
N PHE A 156 -8.10 21.07 -2.22
CA PHE A 156 -8.25 19.86 -1.42
C PHE A 156 -8.65 20.28 0.00
N PRO A 157 -9.82 19.88 0.53
CA PRO A 157 -10.08 20.07 1.95
C PRO A 157 -9.29 19.04 2.74
N THR A 158 -8.22 19.52 3.36
CA THR A 158 -7.52 18.85 4.45
C THR A 158 -8.51 18.63 5.60
N GLN A 159 -8.84 17.38 5.91
CA GLN A 159 -9.82 17.00 6.96
C GLN A 159 -9.39 17.35 8.40
N GLN A 160 -8.23 17.99 8.61
CA GLN A 160 -7.67 18.20 9.95
C GLN A 160 -8.07 19.51 10.65
N SER A 161 -8.65 20.53 9.99
CA SER A 161 -8.89 21.82 10.67
C SER A 161 -10.26 21.98 11.36
N LYS A 162 -11.21 21.04 11.25
CA LYS A 162 -12.57 21.22 11.81
C LYS A 162 -12.80 20.74 13.25
N ARG A 163 -11.78 20.26 13.97
CA ARG A 163 -11.94 19.83 15.38
C ARG A 163 -11.60 20.89 16.44
N GLN A 164 -11.16 22.10 16.06
CA GLN A 164 -10.82 23.16 17.02
C GLN A 164 -11.82 24.33 17.09
N ALA A 165 -12.90 24.32 16.30
CA ALA A 165 -13.93 25.37 16.34
C ALA A 165 -15.26 24.90 16.98
N ALA A 166 -15.22 23.83 17.79
CA ALA A 166 -16.37 23.32 18.52
C ALA A 166 -15.97 22.91 19.94
N ARG A 167 -15.39 23.87 20.68
CA ARG A 167 -15.40 23.95 22.13
C ARG A 167 -15.44 25.41 22.54
#